data_AF-A0A921CJR9-F1
#
_entry.id   AF-A0A921CJR9-F1
#
_cell.length_a   1.000
_cell.length_b   1.000
_cell.length_c   1.000
_cell.angle_alpha   90.00
_cell.angle_beta   90.00
_cell.angle_gamma   90.00
#
_symmetry.space_group_name_H-M   'P 1'
#
loop_
_entity.id
_entity.type
_entity.pdbx_description
1 polymer ?
#
loop_
_entity_poly.entity_id
_entity_poly.type
_entity_poly.pdbx_seq_one_letter_code
_entity_poly.pdbx_strand_id
1 'polypeptide(L)' 'MEATENEIMTVQEVAQYLRLAEATVYKLAQAGEIPAVKVGRAWRFK' A
#
# COMPACT_ATOMS: atom_id res chain seq x y z
N MET A 1 -3.89 18.41 18.22
CA MET A 1 -4.29 17.10 17.66
C MET A 1 -3.99 17.17 16.18
N GLU A 2 -2.77 16.79 15.80
CA GLU A 2 -2.34 16.81 14.40
C GLU A 2 -2.60 15.40 13.86
N ALA A 3 -3.58 15.28 12.97
CA ALA A 3 -3.81 14.05 12.24
C ALA A 3 -2.64 13.86 11.25
N THR A 4 -1.63 13.15 11.75
CA THR A 4 -0.66 12.29 11.05
C THR A 4 -0.54 12.50 9.54
N GLU A 5 0.57 13.13 9.18
CA GLU A 5 1.09 13.29 7.83
C GLU A 5 1.09 11.96 7.09
N ASN A 6 0.31 11.86 6.00
CA ASN A 6 0.43 10.91 4.87
C ASN A 6 1.55 9.85 5.00
N GLU A 7 1.41 8.87 5.90
CA GLU A 7 2.41 7.83 6.10
C GLU A 7 2.34 6.88 4.91
N ILE A 8 3.31 7.01 4.00
CA ILE A 8 3.36 6.19 2.81
C ILE A 8 3.77 4.77 3.20
N MET A 9 2.82 3.85 3.21
CA MET A 9 3.05 2.45 3.55
C MET A 9 3.70 1.71 2.37
N THR A 10 4.45 0.66 2.69
CA THR A 10 4.97 -0.33 1.73
C THR A 10 3.98 -1.49 1.53
N VAL A 11 4.22 -2.34 0.53
CA VAL A 11 3.42 -3.57 0.32
C VAL A 11 3.38 -4.42 1.57
N GLN A 12 4.49 -4.55 2.30
CA GLN A 12 4.60 -5.38 3.49
C GLN A 12 3.75 -4.85 4.63
N GLU A 13 3.79 -3.54 4.86
CA GLU A 13 2.98 -2.88 5.89
C GLU A 13 1.50 -2.99 5.56
N VAL A 14 1.12 -2.79 4.30
CA VAL A 14 -0.27 -2.95 3.85
C VAL A 14 -0.72 -4.41 3.95
N ALA A 15 0.15 -5.36 3.62
CA ALA A 15 -0.13 -6.79 3.75
C ALA A 15 -0.40 -7.17 5.22
N GLN A 16 0.41 -6.66 6.15
CA GLN A 16 0.19 -6.87 7.58
C GLN A 16 -1.09 -6.16 8.07
N TYR A 17 -1.33 -4.93 7.62
CA TYR A 17 -2.50 -4.14 7.99
C TYR A 17 -3.81 -4.79 7.54
N LEU A 18 -3.88 -5.19 6.27
CA LEU A 18 -5.05 -5.86 5.70
C LEU A 18 -5.11 -7.36 6.02
N ARG A 19 -4.06 -7.91 6.65
CA ARG A 19 -3.87 -9.36 6.88
C ARG A 19 -3.99 -10.18 5.61
N LEU A 20 -3.41 -9.66 4.52
CA LEU A 20 -3.37 -10.29 3.21
C LEU A 20 -1.95 -10.73 2.88
N ALA A 21 -1.83 -11.67 1.95
CA ALA A 21 -0.53 -11.98 1.36
C ALA A 21 -0.04 -10.78 0.52
N GLU A 22 1.28 -10.52 0.52
CA GLU A 22 1.89 -9.47 -0.30
C GLU A 22 1.50 -9.59 -1.79
N ALA A 23 1.41 -10.82 -2.30
CA ALA A 23 0.97 -11.09 -3.68
C ALA A 23 -0.46 -10.59 -3.95
N THR A 24 -1.36 -10.68 -2.98
CA THR A 24 -2.72 -10.14 -3.08
C THR A 24 -2.69 -8.62 -3.08
N VAL A 25 -1.91 -8.00 -2.19
CA VAL A 25 -1.72 -6.55 -2.15
C VAL A 25 -1.16 -6.03 -3.48
N TYR A 26 -0.19 -6.73 -4.08
CA TYR A 26 0.30 -6.41 -5.42
C TYR A 26 -0.79 -6.46 -6.49
N LYS A 27 -1.65 -7.49 -6.46
CA LYS A 27 -2.78 -7.60 -7.40
C LYS A 27 -3.78 -6.47 -7.22
N LEU A 28 -4.13 -6.15 -5.97
CA LEU A 28 -5.04 -5.06 -5.65
C LEU A 28 -4.47 -3.70 -6.07
N ALA A 29 -3.17 -3.48 -5.85
CA ALA A 29 -2.47 -2.27 -6.29
C ALA A 29 -2.46 -2.14 -7.81
N GLN A 30 -2.21 -3.24 -8.53
CA GLN A 30 -2.26 -3.27 -10.00
C GLN A 30 -3.68 -3.10 -10.56
N ALA A 31 -4.68 -3.65 -9.86
CA ALA A 31 -6.09 -3.51 -10.22
C ALA A 31 -6.64 -2.10 -9.89
N GLY A 32 -5.95 -1.32 -9.06
CA GLY A 32 -6.42 -0.01 -8.61
C GLY A 32 -7.46 -0.08 -7.49
N GLU A 33 -7.65 -1.26 -6.88
CA GLU A 33 -8.62 -1.51 -5.81
C GLU A 33 -8.19 -0.90 -4.47
N ILE A 34 -6.88 -0.69 -4.28
CA ILE A 34 -6.32 -0.02 -3.12
C ILE A 34 -5.54 1.23 -3.55
N PRO A 35 -5.54 2.30 -2.74
CA PRO A 35 -4.82 3.54 -3.02
C PRO A 35 -3.30 3.29 -3.04
N ALA A 36 -2.79 2.96 -4.22
CA ALA A 36 -1.40 2.65 -4.45
C ALA A 36 -0.85 3.47 -5.63
N VAL A 37 0.38 3.95 -5.49
CA VAL A 37 1.11 4.69 -6.51
C VAL A 37 2.41 3.95 -6.78
N LYS A 38 2.69 3.67 -8.05
CA LYS A 38 3.96 3.09 -8.46
C LYS A 38 5.00 4.20 -8.59
N VAL A 39 6.00 4.19 -7.72
CA VAL A 39 7.11 5.15 -7.72
C VAL A 39 8.39 4.40 -8.06
N GLY A 40 8.84 4.54 -9.30
CA GLY A 40 9.99 3.79 -9.84
C GLY A 40 9.72 2.28 -9.82
N ARG A 41 10.50 1.55 -9.01
CA ARG A 41 10.41 0.09 -8.87
C ARG A 41 9.57 -0.38 -7.66
N ALA A 42 9.03 0.55 -6.87
CA ALA A 42 8.31 0.25 -5.64
C ALA A 42 6.87 0.76 -5.69
N TRP A 43 6.00 0.10 -4.93
CA TRP A 43 4.64 0.59 -4.67
C TRP A 43 4.59 1.35 -3.36
N ARG A 44 3.83 2.44 -3.37
CA ARG A 44 3.63 3.37 -2.28
C ARG A 44 2.14 3.46 -2.01
N PHE A 45 1.72 3.22 -0.78
CA PHE A 45 0.31 3.17 -0.39
C PHE A 45 -0.01 4.33 0.55
N LYS A 46 -1.22 4.88 0.47
CA LYS A 46 -1.67 6.01 1.30
C LYS A 46 -3.06 5.77 1.86
#